data_AF-A0A2D4WT20-F1
#
_entry.id   AF-A0A2D4WT20-F1
#
_cell.length_a   1.000
_cell.length_b   1.000
_cell.length_c   1.000
_cell.angle_alpha   90.00
_cell.angle_beta   90.00
_cell.angle_gamma   90.00
#
_symmetry.space_group_name_H-M   'P 1'
#
loop_
_entity.id
_entity.type
_entity.pdbx_description
1 polymer ?
#
loop_
_entity_poly.entity_id
_entity_poly.type
_entity_poly.pdbx_seq_one_letter_code
_entity_poly.pdbx_strand_id
1 'polypeptide(L)'
;MNRRTSINLSIITLILGSLAACTNLPRGVAPGATLIGLPDSGKLVRLHPTQQLVIQLEANVTTGFQWELDKTIDRTVLLADGSKFSKTQAQRDQEDEVSEQFLRFVAQQPGRTRLQLVYVQPKVGTLADSPRYNVDVIVAPKPDETQ
;
A
#
# COMPACT_ATOMS: atom_id res chain seq x y z
N MET A 1 13.78 53.54 -40.05
CA MET A 1 13.09 54.22 -38.94
C MET A 1 12.56 53.15 -38.00
N ASN A 2 13.20 53.03 -36.84
CA ASN A 2 13.17 51.86 -35.97
C ASN A 2 11.86 51.80 -35.16
N ARG A 3 11.16 50.66 -35.15
CA ARG A 3 10.13 50.38 -34.14
C ARG A 3 10.62 49.32 -33.18
N ARG A 4 10.57 49.74 -31.91
CA ARG A 4 11.17 49.15 -30.73
C ARG A 4 10.40 47.92 -30.28
N THR A 5 11.17 46.95 -29.81
CA THR A 5 10.82 45.81 -28.97
C THR A 5 9.92 46.18 -27.78
N SER A 6 9.01 45.28 -27.41
CA SER A 6 8.46 45.20 -26.06
C SER A 6 8.17 43.73 -25.75
N ILE A 7 9.06 43.15 -24.96
CA ILE A 7 8.99 41.80 -24.38
C ILE A 7 8.17 41.93 -23.10
N ASN A 8 6.94 41.40 -23.07
CA ASN A 8 6.16 41.29 -21.84
C ASN A 8 6.41 39.93 -21.20
N LEU A 9 7.40 39.92 -20.31
CA LEU A 9 7.80 38.80 -19.46
C LEU A 9 6.82 38.72 -18.28
N SER A 10 5.78 37.89 -18.39
CA SER A 10 4.89 37.61 -17.24
C SER A 10 5.43 36.40 -16.48
N ILE A 11 6.24 36.68 -15.45
CA ILE A 11 6.68 35.72 -14.44
C ILE A 11 5.51 35.50 -13.48
N ILE A 12 4.78 34.40 -13.63
CA ILE A 12 3.83 33.91 -12.63
C ILE A 12 4.54 32.79 -11.86
N THR A 13 5.21 33.16 -10.78
CA THR A 13 5.79 32.24 -9.80
C THR A 13 5.10 32.48 -8.47
N LEU A 14 4.27 31.52 -8.02
CA LEU A 14 3.81 31.26 -6.63
C LEU A 14 2.52 30.40 -6.77
N ILE A 15 2.29 29.25 -6.14
CA ILE A 15 2.72 28.68 -4.86
C ILE A 15 2.68 27.17 -5.06
N LEU A 16 3.83 26.48 -4.99
CA LEU A 16 3.83 25.01 -4.91
C LEU A 16 3.61 24.65 -3.44
N GLY A 17 2.35 24.67 -3.02
CA GLY A 17 1.93 24.20 -1.71
C GLY A 17 2.23 22.71 -1.63
N SER A 18 3.25 22.33 -0.88
CA SER A 18 3.49 20.94 -0.53
C SER A 18 2.34 20.48 0.35
N LEU A 19 1.29 19.91 -0.25
CA LEU A 19 0.35 19.08 0.47
C LEU A 19 1.15 17.87 0.95
N ALA A 20 1.74 17.99 2.13
CA ALA A 20 2.05 16.82 2.93
C ALA A 20 0.69 16.17 3.23
N ALA A 21 0.28 15.25 2.36
CA ALA A 21 -0.84 14.38 2.64
C ALA A 21 -0.43 13.53 3.84
N CYS A 22 -0.82 13.98 5.03
CA CYS A 22 -0.74 13.18 6.25
C CYS A 22 -1.70 12.00 6.03
N THR A 23 -1.18 10.91 5.47
CA THR A 23 -1.89 9.65 5.41
C THR A 23 -2.06 9.19 6.85
N ASN A 24 -3.30 9.29 7.35
CA ASN A 24 -3.68 8.77 8.67
C ASN A 24 -3.57 7.24 8.64
N LEU A 25 -2.38 6.73 8.92
CA LEU A 25 -2.14 5.31 9.04
C LEU A 25 -2.99 4.75 10.19
N PRO A 26 -3.59 3.55 10.03
CA PRO A 26 -4.32 2.91 11.13
C PRO A 26 -3.43 2.74 12.37
N ARG A 27 -4.03 2.78 13.56
CA ARG A 27 -3.32 2.51 14.81
C ARG A 27 -2.62 1.14 14.75
N GLY A 28 -1.33 1.13 15.06
CA GLY A 28 -0.48 -0.07 15.04
C GLY A 28 0.33 -0.27 13.76
N VAL A 29 0.34 0.71 12.85
CA VAL A 29 1.32 0.79 11.76
C VAL A 29 2.52 1.62 12.22
N ALA A 30 3.73 1.08 12.07
CA ALA A 30 4.96 1.77 12.46
C ALA A 30 5.25 2.98 11.55
N PRO A 31 5.88 4.08 12.06
CA PRO A 31 6.22 5.27 11.26
C PRO A 31 7.13 5.01 10.05
N GLY A 32 7.87 3.90 10.02
CA GLY A 32 8.72 3.47 8.90
C GLY A 32 8.11 2.37 8.03
N ALA A 33 6.81 2.09 8.20
CA ALA A 33 6.13 1.07 7.41
C ALA A 33 5.99 1.52 5.95
N THR A 34 6.14 0.56 5.04
CA THR A 34 5.81 0.75 3.62
C THR A 34 4.31 0.49 3.45
N LEU A 35 3.55 1.54 3.14
CA LEU A 35 2.14 1.43 2.76
C LEU A 35 2.02 1.35 1.24
N ILE A 36 1.32 0.34 0.73
CA ILE A 36 1.01 0.17 -0.69
C ILE A 36 -0.47 -0.15 -0.87
N GLY A 37 -0.99 0.07 -2.09
CA GLY A 37 -2.39 -0.21 -2.41
C GLY A 37 -2.59 -0.89 -3.76
N LEU A 38 -3.83 -0.89 -4.23
CA LEU A 38 -4.22 -1.50 -5.51
C LEU A 38 -3.35 -1.06 -6.71
N PRO A 39 -2.96 0.23 -6.86
CA PRO A 39 -2.09 0.67 -7.96
C PRO A 39 -0.67 0.09 -7.93
N ASP A 40 -0.28 -0.60 -6.85
CA ASP A 40 1.01 -1.25 -6.70
C ASP A 40 1.00 -2.74 -7.07
N SER A 41 -0.16 -3.28 -7.47
CA SER A 41 -0.25 -4.66 -7.94
C SER A 41 0.71 -4.92 -9.11
N GLY A 42 1.40 -6.05 -9.06
CA GLY A 42 2.44 -6.47 -10.01
C GLY A 42 3.82 -5.82 -9.81
N LYS A 43 3.98 -4.89 -8.84
CA LYS A 43 5.26 -4.22 -8.61
C LYS A 43 6.20 -5.04 -7.72
N LEU A 44 7.47 -4.62 -7.74
CA LEU A 44 8.49 -5.04 -6.79
C LEU A 44 8.52 -4.09 -5.59
N VAL A 45 8.42 -4.65 -4.38
CA VAL A 45 8.52 -3.93 -3.11
C VAL A 45 9.83 -4.33 -2.44
N ARG A 46 10.66 -3.33 -2.11
CA ARG A 46 11.91 -3.55 -1.38
C ARG A 46 11.73 -3.16 0.09
N LEU A 47 12.12 -4.05 0.98
CA LEU A 47 12.04 -3.86 2.43
C LEU A 47 13.40 -4.15 3.08
N HIS A 48 13.54 -3.70 4.32
CA HIS A 48 14.62 -4.08 5.22
C HIS A 48 14.13 -5.05 6.30
N PRO A 49 15.00 -5.87 6.91
CA PRO A 49 14.64 -6.66 8.08
C PRO A 49 13.89 -5.84 9.13
N THR A 50 12.89 -6.43 9.76
CA THR A 50 11.96 -5.83 10.73
C THR A 50 10.99 -4.77 10.19
N GLN A 51 11.16 -4.31 8.95
CA GLN A 51 10.28 -3.30 8.37
C GLN A 51 8.89 -3.88 8.13
N GLN A 52 7.87 -3.11 8.48
CA GLN A 52 6.48 -3.46 8.20
C GLN A 52 6.11 -3.12 6.75
N LEU A 53 5.43 -4.06 6.10
CA LEU A 53 4.68 -3.85 4.88
C LEU A 53 3.20 -3.84 5.22
N VAL A 54 2.48 -2.80 4.80
CA VAL A 54 1.03 -2.68 4.95
C VAL A 54 0.41 -2.54 3.57
N ILE A 55 -0.51 -3.44 3.26
CA ILE A 55 -1.26 -3.43 2.02
C ILE A 55 -2.67 -2.93 2.37
N GLN A 56 -3.06 -1.80 1.78
CA GLN A 56 -4.40 -1.21 1.91
C GLN A 56 -5.20 -1.51 0.64
N LEU A 57 -6.26 -2.29 0.79
CA LEU A 57 -7.17 -2.61 -0.31
C LEU A 57 -8.61 -2.41 0.14
N GLU A 58 -9.43 -1.87 -0.75
CA GLU A 58 -10.87 -1.78 -0.51
C GLU A 58 -11.45 -3.19 -0.31
N ALA A 59 -12.35 -3.28 0.66
CA ALA A 59 -13.10 -4.47 1.01
C ALA A 59 -14.48 -4.08 1.54
N ASN A 60 -15.49 -4.88 1.21
CA ASN A 60 -16.83 -4.68 1.74
C ASN A 60 -17.10 -5.69 2.85
N VAL A 61 -16.93 -5.26 4.10
CA VAL A 61 -17.17 -6.10 5.27
C VAL A 61 -18.65 -6.51 5.41
N THR A 62 -19.60 -5.74 4.86
CA THR A 62 -21.04 -6.06 4.98
C THR A 62 -21.44 -7.26 4.11
N THR A 63 -20.76 -7.47 2.99
CA THR A 63 -20.96 -8.65 2.13
C THR A 63 -20.19 -9.88 2.61
N GLY A 64 -19.29 -9.71 3.60
CA GLY A 64 -18.44 -10.77 4.12
C GLY A 64 -17.26 -11.14 3.21
N PHE A 65 -16.99 -10.32 2.19
CA PHE A 65 -15.81 -10.49 1.34
C PHE A 65 -14.59 -9.80 1.96
N GLN A 66 -13.44 -10.44 1.83
CA GLN A 66 -12.17 -9.95 2.32
C GLN A 66 -11.01 -10.48 1.47
N TRP A 67 -9.89 -9.77 1.53
CA TRP A 67 -8.62 -10.21 0.97
C TRP A 67 -7.95 -11.23 1.89
N GLU A 68 -7.52 -12.35 1.32
CA GLU A 68 -6.77 -13.41 2.01
C GLU A 68 -5.54 -13.82 1.20
N LEU A 69 -4.57 -14.49 1.84
CA LEU A 69 -3.43 -15.10 1.14
C LEU A 69 -3.93 -16.22 0.21
N ASP A 70 -3.71 -16.07 -1.09
CA ASP A 70 -4.08 -17.09 -2.09
C ASP A 70 -3.06 -18.24 -2.16
N LYS A 71 -1.79 -17.93 -1.85
CA LYS A 71 -0.67 -18.88 -1.87
C LYS A 71 0.17 -18.72 -0.61
N THR A 72 0.81 -19.81 -0.21
CA THR A 72 1.82 -19.78 0.86
C THR A 72 2.97 -18.87 0.45
N ILE A 73 3.38 -17.98 1.37
CA ILE A 73 4.57 -17.14 1.25
C ILE A 73 5.73 -17.76 2.03
N ASP A 74 6.97 -17.48 1.63
CA ASP A 74 8.14 -17.81 2.44
C ASP A 74 8.15 -16.99 3.74
N ARG A 75 7.82 -17.65 4.85
CA ARG A 75 7.74 -17.04 6.19
C ARG A 75 9.10 -16.66 6.77
N THR A 76 10.20 -17.18 6.22
CA THR A 76 11.56 -16.77 6.61
C THR A 76 11.93 -15.41 6.03
N VAL A 77 11.25 -14.98 4.96
CA VAL A 77 11.43 -13.68 4.30
C VAL A 77 10.36 -12.68 4.74
N LEU A 78 9.09 -13.09 4.77
CA LEU A 78 7.97 -12.20 5.07
C LEU A 78 6.93 -12.92 5.92
N LEU A 79 6.65 -12.38 7.11
CA LEU A 79 5.69 -12.96 8.06
C LEU A 79 4.41 -12.14 8.09
N ALA A 80 3.25 -12.78 8.00
CA ALA A 80 1.97 -12.11 8.20
C ALA A 80 1.79 -11.71 9.68
N ASP A 81 1.38 -10.47 9.91
CA ASP A 81 1.21 -9.82 11.23
C ASP A 81 -0.25 -9.38 11.49
N GLY A 82 -1.18 -9.99 10.74
CA GLY A 82 -2.61 -9.82 10.88
C GLY A 82 -3.24 -8.82 9.92
N SER A 83 -4.55 -8.66 10.04
CA SER A 83 -5.35 -7.75 9.22
C SER A 83 -6.31 -6.93 10.09
N LYS A 84 -6.70 -5.75 9.61
CA LYS A 84 -7.75 -4.93 10.21
C LYS A 84 -8.59 -4.25 9.15
N PHE A 85 -9.87 -4.06 9.45
CA PHE A 85 -10.75 -3.19 8.69
C PHE A 85 -10.78 -1.80 9.32
N SER A 86 -10.78 -0.77 8.50
CA SER A 86 -11.03 0.61 8.93
C SER A 86 -11.73 1.36 7.82
N LYS A 87 -12.55 2.35 8.18
CA LYS A 87 -13.01 3.36 7.23
C LYS A 87 -12.01 4.51 7.19
N THR A 88 -11.88 5.21 6.07
CA THR A 88 -11.23 6.53 6.01
C THR A 88 -12.13 7.57 6.70
N GLN A 89 -11.63 8.79 6.93
CA GLN A 89 -12.48 9.85 7.48
C GLN A 89 -13.60 10.22 6.50
N ALA A 90 -13.29 10.35 5.22
CA ALA A 90 -14.28 10.62 4.18
C ALA A 90 -15.38 9.56 4.14
N GLN A 91 -15.02 8.27 4.17
CA GLN A 91 -15.99 7.16 4.22
C GLN A 91 -16.86 7.18 5.48
N ARG A 92 -16.32 7.63 6.63
CA ARG A 92 -17.12 7.80 7.85
C ARG A 92 -18.12 8.94 7.68
N ASP A 93 -17.67 10.06 7.12
CA ASP A 93 -18.49 11.26 6.94
C ASP A 93 -19.61 11.04 5.91
N GLN A 94 -19.41 10.13 4.95
CA GLN A 94 -20.37 9.77 3.90
C GLN A 94 -21.23 8.54 4.24
N GLU A 95 -21.06 7.96 5.44
CA GLU A 95 -21.71 6.71 5.85
C GLU A 95 -21.50 5.52 4.88
N ASP A 96 -20.39 5.54 4.12
CA ASP A 96 -20.10 4.54 3.10
C ASP A 96 -20.01 3.14 3.71
N GLU A 97 -20.62 2.15 3.06
CA GLU A 97 -20.49 0.74 3.45
C GLU A 97 -19.13 0.13 3.08
N VAL A 98 -18.40 0.77 2.14
CA VAL A 98 -17.07 0.34 1.72
C VAL A 98 -16.06 0.62 2.84
N SER A 99 -15.28 -0.41 3.17
CA SER A 99 -14.19 -0.32 4.14
C SER A 99 -12.85 -0.55 3.46
N GLU A 100 -11.78 -0.19 4.14
CA GLU A 100 -10.42 -0.52 3.76
C GLU A 100 -9.95 -1.70 4.62
N GLN A 101 -9.38 -2.71 3.98
CA GLN A 101 -8.67 -3.79 4.65
C GLN A 101 -7.17 -3.52 4.61
N PHE A 102 -6.57 -3.45 5.79
CA PHE A 102 -5.14 -3.30 5.99
C PHE A 102 -4.57 -4.67 6.35
N LEU A 103 -3.81 -5.26 5.43
CA LEU A 103 -3.07 -6.51 5.65
C LEU A 103 -1.63 -6.16 6.01
N ARG A 104 -1.15 -6.65 7.15
CA ARG A 104 0.17 -6.31 7.67
C ARG A 104 1.11 -7.50 7.58
N PHE A 105 2.35 -7.20 7.25
CA PHE A 105 3.45 -8.15 7.17
C PHE A 105 4.69 -7.52 7.77
N VAL A 106 5.57 -8.35 8.33
CA VAL A 106 6.87 -7.93 8.87
C VAL A 106 7.95 -8.66 8.09
N ALA A 107 8.85 -7.90 7.47
CA ALA A 107 10.03 -8.43 6.82
C ALA A 107 10.94 -9.10 7.86
N GLN A 108 11.40 -10.31 7.54
CA GLN A 108 12.19 -11.15 8.43
C GLN A 108 13.66 -11.12 7.97
N GLN A 109 14.11 -12.17 7.29
CA GLN A 109 15.48 -12.29 6.80
C GLN A 109 15.61 -11.84 5.34
N PRO A 110 16.83 -11.50 4.89
CA PRO A 110 17.09 -11.22 3.48
C PRO A 110 16.65 -12.37 2.57
N GLY A 111 16.00 -12.03 1.47
CA GLY A 111 15.45 -13.00 0.53
C GLY A 111 14.38 -12.42 -0.37
N ARG A 112 13.75 -13.27 -1.18
CA ARG A 112 12.67 -12.89 -2.09
C ARG A 112 11.48 -13.82 -1.91
N THR A 113 10.29 -13.25 -1.89
CA THR A 113 9.02 -14.00 -1.88
C THR A 113 7.99 -13.30 -2.74
N ARG A 114 7.01 -14.04 -3.25
CA ARG A 114 5.86 -13.47 -3.98
C ARG A 114 4.63 -13.52 -3.09
N LEU A 115 4.09 -12.36 -2.77
CA LEU A 115 2.86 -12.23 -1.99
C LEU A 115 1.68 -12.19 -2.97
N GLN A 116 0.70 -13.07 -2.77
CA GLN A 116 -0.51 -13.15 -3.60
C GLN A 116 -1.72 -13.15 -2.68
N LEU A 117 -2.65 -12.23 -2.95
CA LEU A 117 -3.92 -12.11 -2.27
C LEU A 117 -5.07 -12.39 -3.25
N VAL A 118 -6.17 -12.88 -2.69
CA VAL A 118 -7.42 -13.10 -3.41
C VAL A 118 -8.58 -12.55 -2.60
N TYR A 119 -9.53 -11.92 -3.27
CA TYR A 119 -10.73 -11.36 -2.65
C TYR A 119 -11.86 -12.39 -2.65
N VAL A 120 -12.24 -12.86 -1.46
CA VAL A 120 -13.12 -14.03 -1.28
C VAL A 120 -14.05 -13.85 -0.10
N GLN A 121 -15.16 -14.57 -0.11
CA GLN A 121 -15.92 -14.85 1.10
C GLN A 121 -15.36 -16.14 1.72
N PRO A 122 -14.83 -16.13 2.96
CA PRO A 122 -14.04 -17.27 3.49
C PRO A 122 -14.80 -18.60 3.54
N LYS A 123 -16.14 -18.55 3.75
CA LYS A 123 -17.00 -19.74 3.75
C LYS A 123 -17.24 -20.34 2.36
N VAL A 124 -17.05 -19.55 1.31
CA VAL A 124 -17.21 -19.96 -0.09
C VAL A 124 -15.86 -20.34 -0.69
N GLY A 125 -14.82 -19.57 -0.37
CA GLY A 125 -13.46 -19.74 -0.90
C GLY A 125 -13.26 -19.03 -2.24
N THR A 126 -12.20 -19.43 -2.94
CA THR A 126 -11.75 -18.81 -4.19
C THR A 126 -12.59 -19.25 -5.39
N LEU A 127 -13.09 -18.28 -6.17
CA LEU A 127 -13.75 -18.47 -7.44
C LEU A 127 -12.80 -18.17 -8.62
N ALA A 128 -13.16 -18.57 -9.83
CA ALA A 128 -12.35 -18.37 -11.02
C ALA A 128 -12.14 -16.89 -11.36
N ASP A 129 -13.15 -16.06 -11.08
CA ASP A 129 -13.21 -14.63 -11.32
C ASP A 129 -12.92 -13.78 -10.06
N SER A 130 -12.55 -14.42 -8.94
CA SER A 130 -12.17 -13.70 -7.73
C SER A 130 -11.04 -12.69 -8.02
N PRO A 131 -11.20 -11.41 -7.62
CA PRO A 131 -10.15 -10.41 -7.77
C PRO A 131 -8.85 -10.84 -7.09
N ARG A 132 -7.73 -10.48 -7.72
CA ARG A 132 -6.38 -10.87 -7.27
C ARG A 132 -5.48 -9.66 -7.16
N TYR A 133 -4.61 -9.70 -6.16
CA TYR A 133 -3.56 -8.72 -5.94
C TYR A 133 -2.24 -9.46 -5.73
N ASN A 134 -1.14 -8.96 -6.28
CA ASN A 134 0.15 -9.58 -6.05
C ASN A 134 1.28 -8.54 -6.06
N VAL A 135 2.34 -8.82 -5.30
CA VAL A 135 3.59 -8.08 -5.36
C VAL A 135 4.75 -9.04 -5.18
N ASP A 136 5.87 -8.74 -5.83
CA ASP A 136 7.15 -9.36 -5.50
C ASP A 136 7.77 -8.58 -4.33
N VAL A 137 8.24 -9.29 -3.31
CA VAL A 137 8.88 -8.68 -2.14
C VAL A 137 10.33 -9.13 -2.08
N ILE A 138 11.25 -8.17 -1.96
CA ILE A 138 12.66 -8.42 -1.67
C ILE A 138 12.99 -7.78 -0.33
N VAL A 139 13.50 -8.59 0.59
CA VAL A 139 14.10 -8.12 1.85
C VAL A 139 15.61 -8.09 1.66
N ALA A 140 16.23 -6.95 1.94
CA ALA A 140 17.68 -6.79 1.87
C ALA A 140 18.19 -5.96 3.05
N PRO A 141 19.44 -6.17 3.52
CA PRO A 141 20.04 -5.33 4.54
C PRO A 141 19.98 -3.85 4.17
N LYS A 142 20.01 -2.97 5.17
CA LYS A 142 20.19 -1.54 4.89
C LYS A 142 21.58 -1.33 4.27
N PRO A 143 21.74 -0.33 3.37
CA PRO A 143 23.04 -0.04 2.75
C PRO A 143 24.19 0.16 3.76
N ASP A 144 23.88 0.62 4.97
CA ASP A 144 24.89 0.93 6.00
C ASP A 144 25.24 -0.26 6.92
N GLU A 145 24.60 -1.43 6.74
CA GLU A 145 24.81 -2.64 7.57
C GLU A 145 25.75 -3.66 6.91
N THR A 146 26.30 -3.37 5.73
CA THR A 146 27.37 -4.18 5.11
C THR A 146 28.73 -3.75 5.67
N GLN A 147 29.09 -4.24 6.85
CA GLN A 147 30.48 -4.23 7.37
C GLN A 147 30.91 -5.63 7.77
#